data_AF-A0AAE9I0N0-F1
#
_entry.id   AF-A0AAE9I0N0-F1
#
_cell.length_a   1.000
_cell.length_b   1.000
_cell.length_c   1.000
_cell.angle_alpha   90.00
_cell.angle_beta   90.00
_cell.angle_gamma   90.00
#
_symmetry.space_group_name_H-M   'P 1'
#
loop_
_entity.id
_entity.type
_entity.pdbx_description
1 polymer ?
#
loop_
_entity_poly.entity_id
_entity_poly.type
_entity_poly.pdbx_seq_one_letter_code
_entity_poly.pdbx_strand_id
1 'polypeptide(L)'
;MNSPLFSLAYLALKAAEAKDWYSGLGLSLTHQGKLHFIQWHHIIPKSLLKERGYETGEINEIANMAFITGQTNRRISNKEATQYLVDIAAKQGKGALESQCVPTDPALWSTEAYRDFLAMRRVALAKRMNAFIGEKAGLLPA
;
A
#
# COMPACT_ATOMS: atom_id res chain seq x y z
N MET A 1 -13.43 3.23 -6.34
CA MET A 1 -13.50 1.82 -5.91
C MET A 1 -14.38 1.77 -4.67
N ASN A 2 -15.61 1.27 -4.78
CA ASN A 2 -16.52 1.12 -3.63
C ASN A 2 -16.49 -0.34 -3.16
N SER A 3 -15.33 -0.77 -2.63
CA SER A 3 -15.16 -2.13 -2.09
C SER A 3 -15.06 -2.08 -0.56
N PRO A 4 -15.89 -2.80 0.20
CA PRO A 4 -15.74 -2.91 1.66
C PRO A 4 -14.35 -3.40 2.08
N LEU A 5 -13.71 -4.25 1.26
CA LEU A 5 -12.35 -4.73 1.50
C LEU A 5 -11.31 -3.61 1.45
N PHE A 6 -11.53 -2.58 0.64
CA PHE A 6 -10.64 -1.42 0.58
C PHE A 6 -10.69 -0.62 1.88
N SER A 7 -11.90 -0.36 2.39
CA SER A 7 -12.10 0.30 3.68
C SER A 7 -11.52 -0.52 4.84
N LEU A 8 -11.72 -1.84 4.82
CA LEU A 8 -11.15 -2.73 5.82
C LEU A 8 -9.61 -2.73 5.78
N ALA A 9 -9.01 -2.86 4.59
CA ALA A 9 -7.57 -2.80 4.42
C ALA A 9 -7.01 -1.47 4.94
N TYR A 10 -7.66 -0.35 4.61
CA TYR A 10 -7.29 0.96 5.12
C TYR A 10 -7.30 1.02 6.66
N LEU A 11 -8.39 0.58 7.29
CA LEU A 11 -8.53 0.59 8.74
C LEU A 11 -7.51 -0.32 9.43
N ALA A 12 -7.27 -1.51 8.87
CA ALA A 12 -6.32 -2.47 9.41
C ALA A 12 -4.87 -1.98 9.32
N LEU A 13 -4.49 -1.35 8.20
CA LEU A 13 -3.16 -0.75 8.04
C LEU A 13 -3.00 0.48 8.94
N LYS A 14 -4.04 1.31 9.07
CA LYS A 14 -4.04 2.43 10.01
C LYS A 14 -3.85 1.96 11.46
N ALA A 15 -4.55 0.90 11.87
CA ALA A 15 -4.42 0.33 13.22
C ALA A 15 -3.02 -0.23 13.47
N ALA A 16 -2.36 -0.74 12.42
CA ALA A 16 -0.96 -1.12 12.43
C ALA A 16 0.02 0.05 12.25
N GLU A 17 -0.43 1.28 12.52
CA GLU A 17 0.37 2.51 12.49
C GLU A 17 1.08 2.77 11.15
N ALA A 18 0.47 2.36 10.03
CA ALA A 18 0.97 2.68 8.71
C ALA A 18 1.20 4.18 8.53
N LYS A 19 2.30 4.52 7.87
CA LYS A 19 2.75 5.90 7.63
C LYS A 19 2.83 6.22 6.15
N ASP A 20 2.66 7.49 5.85
CA ASP A 20 2.98 8.05 4.54
C ASP A 20 4.48 7.95 4.29
N TRP A 21 4.86 7.47 3.09
CA TRP A 21 6.24 7.14 2.74
C TRP A 21 7.18 8.33 2.55
N TYR A 22 6.68 9.56 2.65
CA TYR A 22 7.54 10.74 2.56
C TYR A 22 7.48 11.63 3.80
N SER A 23 6.28 11.97 4.25
CA SER A 23 6.07 12.82 5.43
C SER A 23 6.24 12.05 6.75
N GLY A 24 6.17 10.71 6.72
CA GLY A 24 6.19 9.89 7.94
C GLY A 24 4.94 10.04 8.82
N LEU A 25 3.95 10.82 8.39
CA LEU A 25 2.71 11.03 9.12
C LEU A 25 1.85 9.76 9.05
N GLY A 26 1.25 9.39 10.19
CA GLY A 26 0.30 8.28 10.25
C GLY A 26 -0.94 8.52 9.40
N LEU A 27 -1.57 7.43 8.96
CA LEU A 27 -2.87 7.50 8.28
C LEU A 27 -3.94 8.07 9.25
N SER A 28 -4.48 9.26 8.99
CA SER A 28 -5.59 9.83 9.77
C SER A 28 -6.94 9.67 9.08
N LEU A 29 -7.98 9.45 9.87
CA LEU A 29 -9.38 9.53 9.42
C LEU A 29 -9.87 10.98 9.34
N THR A 30 -9.22 11.87 10.09
CA THR A 30 -9.61 13.26 10.30
C THR A 30 -8.42 14.12 9.98
N HIS A 31 -8.25 14.45 8.70
CA HIS A 31 -7.35 15.52 8.31
C HIS A 31 -8.19 16.65 7.76
N GLN A 32 -8.50 17.61 8.64
CA GLN A 32 -9.23 18.83 8.29
C GLN A 32 -8.38 19.64 7.29
N GLY A 33 -8.87 19.76 6.06
CA GLY A 33 -8.25 20.55 5.00
C GLY A 33 -8.19 19.80 3.67
N LYS A 34 -8.62 20.46 2.58
CA LYS A 34 -8.71 19.90 1.21
C LYS A 34 -7.41 19.26 0.67
N LEU A 35 -6.28 19.44 1.34
CA LEU A 35 -4.94 19.01 0.91
C LEU A 35 -4.42 17.74 1.60
N HIS A 36 -5.10 17.24 2.65
CA HIS A 36 -4.63 16.12 3.47
C HIS A 36 -5.52 14.87 3.41
N PHE A 37 -6.34 14.75 2.37
CA PHE A 37 -7.05 13.50 2.10
C PHE A 37 -6.03 12.40 1.77
N ILE A 38 -6.16 11.27 2.46
CA ILE A 38 -5.42 10.06 2.11
C ILE A 38 -5.88 9.63 0.73
N GLN A 39 -4.91 9.50 -0.15
CA GLN A 39 -5.06 8.93 -1.47
C GLN A 39 -4.52 7.51 -1.46
N TRP A 40 -4.72 6.81 -2.56
CA TRP A 40 -4.04 5.57 -2.83
C TRP A 40 -3.15 5.72 -4.05
N HIS A 41 -2.08 4.93 -4.07
CA HIS A 41 -1.10 4.89 -5.13
C HIS A 41 -0.95 3.47 -5.64
N HIS A 42 -0.95 3.30 -6.96
CA HIS A 42 -0.60 2.03 -7.60
C HIS A 42 0.89 1.78 -7.40
N ILE A 43 1.25 0.84 -6.52
CA ILE A 43 2.63 0.56 -6.12
C ILE A 43 3.46 0.22 -7.35
N ILE A 44 2.98 -0.73 -8.15
CA ILE A 44 3.51 -0.97 -9.48
C ILE A 44 2.70 -0.08 -10.45
N PRO A 45 3.33 0.87 -11.16
CA PRO A 45 2.61 1.92 -11.87
C PRO A 45 1.67 1.41 -12.95
N LYS A 46 0.44 1.93 -12.93
CA LYS A 46 -0.64 1.57 -13.86
C LYS A 46 -0.25 1.77 -15.34
N SER A 47 0.50 2.81 -15.68
CA SER A 47 0.91 3.06 -17.07
C SER A 47 1.81 1.95 -17.60
N LEU A 48 2.80 1.54 -16.80
CA LEU A 48 3.78 0.52 -17.17
C LEU A 48 3.15 -0.86 -17.27
N LEU A 49 2.21 -1.18 -16.37
CA LEU A 49 1.46 -2.43 -16.43
C LEU A 49 0.56 -2.49 -17.68
N LYS A 50 -0.07 -1.38 -18.06
CA LYS A 50 -0.87 -1.32 -19.29
C LYS A 50 -0.04 -1.55 -20.55
N GLU A 51 1.14 -0.96 -20.62
CA GLU A 51 2.08 -1.14 -21.75
C GLU A 51 2.48 -2.61 -21.94
N ARG A 52 2.46 -3.39 -20.86
CA ARG A 52 2.76 -4.83 -20.88
C ARG A 52 1.55 -5.75 -21.03
N GLY A 53 0.36 -5.18 -21.23
CA GLY A 53 -0.85 -5.95 -21.48
C GLY A 53 -1.47 -6.60 -20.24
N TYR A 54 -1.18 -6.11 -19.04
CA TYR A 54 -1.87 -6.58 -17.83
C TYR A 54 -3.34 -6.15 -17.83
N GLU A 55 -4.20 -7.02 -17.30
CA GLU A 55 -5.64 -6.79 -17.25
C GLU A 55 -6.02 -5.65 -16.32
N THR A 56 -7.05 -4.89 -16.69
CA THR A 56 -7.51 -3.74 -15.88
C THR A 56 -7.96 -4.16 -14.48
N GLY A 57 -8.49 -5.37 -14.32
CA GLY A 57 -8.85 -5.93 -13.02
C GLY A 57 -7.64 -6.12 -12.12
N GLU A 58 -6.60 -6.78 -12.65
CA GLU A 58 -5.33 -7.05 -11.96
C GLU A 58 -4.64 -5.74 -11.53
N ILE A 59 -4.55 -4.77 -12.46
CA ILE A 59 -3.93 -3.47 -12.21
C ILE A 59 -4.60 -2.71 -11.06
N ASN A 60 -5.93 -2.78 -10.95
CA ASN A 60 -6.71 -2.05 -9.95
C ASN A 60 -6.99 -2.86 -8.69
N GLU A 61 -6.29 -3.98 -8.45
CA GLU A 61 -6.41 -4.73 -7.20
C GLU A 61 -5.97 -3.91 -5.99
N ILE A 62 -6.62 -4.13 -4.84
CA ILE A 62 -6.23 -3.54 -3.53
C ILE A 62 -4.78 -3.93 -3.20
N ALA A 63 -4.35 -5.14 -3.60
CA ALA A 63 -2.99 -5.61 -3.43
C ALA A 63 -1.95 -4.79 -4.22
N ASN A 64 -2.35 -3.99 -5.21
CA ASN A 64 -1.48 -3.02 -5.87
C ASN A 64 -1.58 -1.60 -5.28
N MET A 65 -2.30 -1.38 -4.18
CA MET A 65 -2.55 -0.04 -3.64
C MET A 65 -1.85 0.21 -2.31
N ALA A 66 -1.09 1.30 -2.22
CA ALA A 66 -0.58 1.86 -0.96
C ALA A 66 -1.37 3.11 -0.57
N PHE A 67 -1.61 3.30 0.72
CA PHE A 67 -2.31 4.47 1.24
C PHE A 67 -1.28 5.55 1.59
N ILE A 68 -1.31 6.67 0.88
CA ILE A 68 -0.34 7.75 1.03
C ILE A 68 -1.04 9.10 0.87
N THR A 69 -0.36 10.19 1.23
CA THR A 69 -0.87 11.54 1.00
C THR A 69 -0.86 11.88 -0.49
N GLY A 70 -1.72 12.83 -0.90
CA GLY A 70 -1.69 13.34 -2.28
C GLY A 70 -0.36 14.00 -2.67
N GLN A 71 0.39 14.56 -1.70
CA GLN A 71 1.73 15.09 -1.96
C GLN A 71 2.71 13.97 -2.33
N THR A 72 2.74 12.89 -1.55
CA THR A 72 3.58 11.72 -1.81
C THR A 72 3.20 11.06 -3.12
N ASN A 73 1.89 10.93 -3.40
CA ASN A 73 1.40 10.39 -4.66
C ASN A 73 1.90 11.20 -5.87
N ARG A 74 1.83 12.53 -5.82
CA ARG A 74 2.38 13.41 -6.88
C ARG A 74 3.89 13.29 -7.02
N ARG A 75 4.62 13.08 -5.91
CA ARG A 75 6.09 12.94 -5.90
C ARG A 75 6.55 11.63 -6.52
N ILE A 76 5.82 10.54 -6.29
CA ILE A 76 6.10 9.23 -6.88
C ILE A 76 5.66 9.21 -8.35
N SER A 77 4.46 9.72 -8.65
CA SER A 77 3.91 9.80 -10.01
C SER A 77 3.92 8.42 -10.70
N ASN A 78 4.56 8.28 -11.85
CA ASN A 78 4.68 7.05 -12.63
C ASN A 78 6.08 6.39 -12.54
N LYS A 79 6.87 6.72 -11.50
CA LYS A 79 8.21 6.16 -11.33
C LYS A 79 8.18 4.65 -11.13
N GLU A 80 9.19 3.97 -11.67
CA GLU A 80 9.41 2.54 -11.48
C GLU A 80 9.54 2.18 -9.99
N ALA A 81 8.79 1.15 -9.59
CA ALA A 81 8.79 0.65 -8.21
C ALA A 81 10.15 0.14 -7.75
N THR A 82 10.90 -0.48 -8.67
CA THR A 82 12.29 -0.91 -8.44
C THR A 82 13.22 0.25 -8.05
N GLN A 83 12.89 1.49 -8.42
CA GLN A 83 13.68 2.66 -8.06
C GLN A 83 13.16 3.32 -6.79
N TYR A 84 11.87 3.68 -6.75
CA TYR A 84 11.38 4.53 -5.66
C TYR A 84 11.18 3.76 -4.34
N LEU A 85 10.94 2.44 -4.37
CA LEU A 85 10.82 1.63 -3.15
C LEU A 85 12.18 1.43 -2.46
N VAL A 86 13.27 1.34 -3.24
CA VAL A 86 14.65 1.36 -2.70
C VAL A 86 14.89 2.66 -1.95
N ASP A 87 14.53 3.80 -2.56
CA ASP A 87 14.68 5.12 -1.93
C ASP A 87 13.87 5.26 -0.64
N ILE A 88 12.64 4.73 -0.60
CA ILE A 88 11.80 4.75 0.60
C ILE A 88 12.43 3.88 1.68
N ALA A 89 12.84 2.65 1.35
CA ALA A 89 13.47 1.74 2.31
C ALA A 89 14.77 2.33 2.87
N ALA A 90 15.56 3.02 2.04
CA ALA A 90 16.80 3.68 2.46
C ALA A 90 16.55 4.90 3.38
N LYS A 91 15.52 5.71 3.09
CA LYS A 91 15.27 6.97 3.82
C LYS A 91 14.40 6.82 5.05
N GLN A 92 13.43 5.92 5.00
CA GLN A 92 12.41 5.72 6.05
C GLN A 92 12.54 4.36 6.77
N GLY A 93 13.43 3.49 6.29
CA GLY A 93 13.56 2.12 6.76
C GLY A 93 12.54 1.16 6.13
N LYS A 94 12.84 -0.14 6.21
CA LYS A 94 11.96 -1.22 5.71
C LYS A 94 10.59 -1.23 6.39
N GLY A 95 10.52 -0.81 7.66
CA GLY A 95 9.29 -0.70 8.42
C GLY A 95 8.21 0.17 7.75
N ALA A 96 8.59 1.18 6.97
CA ALA A 96 7.63 2.00 6.23
C ALA A 96 6.90 1.20 5.15
N LEU A 97 7.58 0.26 4.48
CA LEU A 97 6.98 -0.66 3.50
C LEU A 97 6.17 -1.76 4.19
N GLU A 98 6.75 -2.35 5.24
CA GLU A 98 6.14 -3.46 6.01
C GLU A 98 4.83 -3.04 6.69
N SER A 99 4.76 -1.82 7.22
CA SER A 99 3.55 -1.25 7.82
C SER A 99 2.38 -1.16 6.83
N GLN A 100 2.66 -1.10 5.52
CA GLN A 100 1.69 -1.11 4.43
C GLN A 100 1.57 -2.49 3.75
N CYS A 101 2.12 -3.53 4.39
CA CYS A 101 2.20 -4.89 3.87
C CYS A 101 2.86 -4.99 2.48
N VAL A 102 3.79 -4.09 2.16
CA VAL A 102 4.58 -4.14 0.93
C VAL A 102 5.77 -5.08 1.15
N PRO A 103 5.98 -6.11 0.30
CA PRO A 103 7.16 -6.96 0.38
C PRO A 103 8.45 -6.14 0.28
N THR A 104 9.46 -6.49 1.09
CA THR A 104 10.74 -5.77 1.14
C THR A 104 11.83 -6.38 0.27
N ASP A 105 11.51 -7.47 -0.44
CA ASP A 105 12.37 -8.10 -1.44
C ASP A 105 12.32 -7.32 -2.77
N PRO A 106 13.43 -6.69 -3.20
CA PRO A 106 13.48 -5.94 -4.45
C PRO A 106 13.17 -6.76 -5.70
N ALA A 107 13.36 -8.08 -5.67
CA ALA A 107 13.04 -8.96 -6.79
C ALA A 107 11.54 -8.94 -7.14
N LEU A 108 10.68 -8.55 -6.20
CA LEU A 108 9.23 -8.47 -6.38
C LEU A 108 8.75 -7.09 -6.88
N TRP A 109 9.63 -6.10 -7.03
CA TRP A 109 9.21 -4.72 -7.34
C TRP A 109 9.14 -4.43 -8.84
N SER A 110 9.55 -5.38 -9.68
CA SER A 110 9.51 -5.20 -11.12
C SER A 110 8.13 -5.55 -11.70
N THR A 111 7.82 -4.96 -12.85
CA THR A 111 6.61 -5.29 -13.60
C THR A 111 6.61 -6.71 -14.16
N GLU A 112 7.77 -7.38 -14.30
CA GLU A 112 7.87 -8.81 -14.63
C GLU A 112 7.38 -9.69 -13.47
N ALA A 113 7.73 -9.32 -12.23
CA ALA A 113 7.35 -10.05 -11.02
C ALA A 113 5.98 -9.65 -10.47
N TYR A 114 5.16 -8.92 -11.24
CA TYR A 114 3.94 -8.28 -10.74
C TYR A 114 2.93 -9.27 -10.13
N ARG A 115 2.76 -10.43 -10.73
CA ARG A 115 1.84 -11.46 -10.21
C ARG A 115 2.32 -12.05 -8.89
N ASP A 116 3.63 -12.22 -8.73
CA ASP A 116 4.24 -12.69 -7.49
C ASP A 116 4.13 -11.63 -6.39
N PHE A 117 4.34 -10.36 -6.75
CA PHE A 117 4.09 -9.21 -5.87
C PHE A 117 2.65 -9.22 -5.35
N LEU A 118 1.66 -9.37 -6.24
CA LEU A 118 0.26 -9.43 -5.87
C LEU A 118 -0.02 -10.63 -4.96
N ALA A 119 0.50 -11.81 -5.29
CA ALA A 119 0.30 -13.01 -4.49
C ALA A 119 0.81 -12.83 -3.05
N MET A 120 2.03 -12.33 -2.90
CA MET A 120 2.63 -12.05 -1.59
C MET A 120 1.84 -11.00 -0.81
N ARG A 121 1.47 -9.89 -1.47
CA ARG A 121 0.77 -8.79 -0.83
C ARG A 121 -0.67 -9.15 -0.45
N ARG A 122 -1.36 -10.00 -1.22
CA ARG A 122 -2.69 -10.53 -0.86
C ARG A 122 -2.64 -11.30 0.46
N VAL A 123 -1.67 -12.20 0.62
CA VAL A 123 -1.52 -12.99 1.85
C VAL A 123 -1.21 -12.08 3.05
N ALA A 124 -0.31 -11.11 2.88
CA ALA A 124 0.05 -10.17 3.93
C ALA A 124 -1.13 -9.29 4.36
N LEU A 125 -1.88 -8.73 3.40
CA LEU A 125 -3.07 -7.93 3.67
C LEU A 125 -4.17 -8.75 4.35
N ALA A 126 -4.44 -9.97 3.88
CA ALA A 126 -5.44 -10.85 4.49
C ALA A 126 -5.12 -11.15 5.97
N LYS A 127 -3.86 -11.48 6.26
CA LYS A 127 -3.39 -11.68 7.65
C LYS A 127 -3.60 -10.42 8.50
N ARG A 128 -3.22 -9.25 7.98
CA ARG A 128 -3.38 -7.98 8.69
C ARG A 128 -4.84 -7.62 8.96
N MET A 129 -5.71 -7.78 7.96
CA MET A 129 -7.14 -7.52 8.10
C MET A 129 -7.79 -8.47 9.10
N ASN A 130 -7.44 -9.76 9.09
CA ASN A 130 -7.95 -10.73 10.05
C ASN A 130 -7.46 -10.45 11.47
N ALA A 131 -6.19 -10.07 11.65
CA ALA A 131 -5.67 -9.66 12.95
C ALA A 131 -6.43 -8.45 13.50
N PHE A 132 -6.64 -7.42 12.67
CA PHE A 132 -7.42 -6.24 13.04
C PHE A 132 -8.85 -6.59 13.47
N ILE A 133 -9.54 -7.47 12.72
CA ILE A 133 -10.88 -7.94 13.10
C ILE A 133 -10.83 -8.70 14.44
N GLY A 134 -9.85 -9.60 14.61
CA GLY A 134 -9.68 -10.37 15.84
C GLY A 134 -9.45 -9.49 17.07
N GLU A 135 -8.57 -8.50 16.96
CA GLU A 135 -8.31 -7.50 18.01
C GLU A 135 -9.58 -6.71 18.36
N LYS A 136 -10.33 -6.23 17.36
CA LYS A 136 -11.56 -5.45 17.59
C LYS A 136 -12.73 -6.28 18.10
N ALA A 137 -12.76 -7.57 17.79
CA ALA A 137 -13.76 -8.50 18.31
C ALA A 137 -13.39 -9.06 19.71
N GLY A 138 -12.20 -8.76 20.24
CA GLY A 138 -11.72 -9.32 21.50
C GLY A 138 -11.35 -10.82 21.41
N LEU A 139 -11.08 -11.32 20.20
CA LEU A 139 -10.69 -12.72 19.95
C LEU A 139 -9.17 -12.94 20.10
N LEU A 140 -8.39 -11.87 20.17
CA LEU A 140 -6.95 -11.90 20.42
C LEU A 140 -6.66 -11.06 21.67
N PRO A 141 -5.76 -11.52 22.57
CA PRO A 141 -5.33 -10.71 23.71
C PRO A 141 -4.63 -9.43 23.23
N ALA A 142 -4.84 -8.35 23.98
CA ALA A 142 -4.24 -7.04 23.72
C ALA A 142 -2.71 -7.06 23.84
#